data_AF-R7S5T9-F1
#
_entry.id   AF-R7S5T9-F1
#
_cell.length_a   1.000
_cell.length_b   1.000
_cell.length_c   1.000
_cell.angle_alpha   90.00
_cell.angle_beta   90.00
_cell.angle_gamma   90.00
#
_symmetry.space_group_name_H-M   'P 1'
#
loop_
_entity.id
_entity.type
_entity.pdbx_description
1 polymer ?
#
loop_
_entity_poly.entity_id
_entity_poly.type
_entity_poly.pdbx_seq_one_letter_code
_entity_poly.pdbx_strand_id
1 'polypeptide(L)'
;CNCSSIAHQLVLEGLFPCAPLRPTLAVDIKLLEFTRILFLHLAPNVTAWTATLEFFLEGRGYKLRELIQNFQDTLRRRYGNALKWFTHL
;
A
#
# COMPACT_ATOMS: atom_id res chain seq x y z
N CYS A 1 -3.96 25.44 14.97
CA CYS A 1 -3.52 24.13 15.51
C CYS A 1 -2.25 23.72 14.76
N ASN A 2 -1.13 23.41 15.43
CA ASN A 2 0.10 22.89 14.81
C ASN A 2 -0.01 21.39 14.44
N CYS A 3 -1.19 20.94 14.04
CA CYS A 3 -1.43 19.53 13.75
C CYS A 3 -0.90 19.23 12.35
N SER A 4 0.24 18.54 12.27
CA SER A 4 0.70 17.92 11.02
C SER A 4 -0.37 16.95 10.51
N SER A 5 -0.56 16.86 9.19
CA SER A 5 -1.50 15.89 8.61
C SER A 5 -1.08 14.46 8.98
N ILE A 6 -2.04 13.55 9.09
CA ILE A 6 -1.75 12.14 9.39
C ILE A 6 -0.83 11.50 8.34
N ALA A 7 -0.97 11.94 7.08
CA ALA A 7 -0.09 11.53 5.99
C ALA A 7 1.36 11.94 6.24
N HIS A 8 1.58 13.16 6.76
CA HIS A 8 2.92 13.63 7.09
C HIS A 8 3.53 12.85 8.25
N GLN A 9 2.74 12.55 9.28
CA GLN A 9 3.19 11.74 10.42
C GLN A 9 3.58 10.32 9.99
N LEU A 10 2.76 9.67 9.15
CA LEU A 10 3.07 8.34 8.63
C LEU A 10 4.41 8.32 7.87
N VAL A 11 4.68 9.32 7.03
CA VAL A 11 5.92 9.40 6.26
C VAL A 11 7.14 9.57 7.16
N LEU A 12 7.02 10.38 8.22
CA LEU A 12 8.08 10.52 9.23
C LEU A 12 8.40 9.20 9.93
N GLU A 13 7.38 8.34 10.12
CA GLU A 13 7.52 7.00 10.69
C GLU A 13 7.96 5.92 9.65
N GLY A 14 8.28 6.32 8.42
CA GLY A 14 8.71 5.39 7.37
C GLY A 14 7.57 4.67 6.65
N LEU A 15 6.32 5.09 6.86
CA LEU A 15 5.12 4.54 6.23
C LEU A 15 4.55 5.52 5.20
N PHE A 16 4.25 5.03 4.00
CA PHE A 16 3.67 5.84 2.95
C PHE A 16 2.14 5.64 2.86
N PRO A 17 1.34 6.72 2.96
CA PRO A 17 -0.12 6.63 2.93
C PRO A 17 -0.65 6.34 1.52
N CYS A 18 -1.77 5.62 1.42
CA CYS A 18 -2.46 5.41 0.13
C CYS A 18 -3.20 6.65 -0.40
N ALA A 19 -3.39 7.68 0.42
CA ALA A 19 -4.06 8.93 0.08
C ALA A 19 -3.62 10.08 1.03
N PRO A 20 -3.55 11.34 0.55
CA PRO A 20 -3.03 12.46 1.33
C PRO A 20 -3.97 12.96 2.44
N LEU A 21 -5.30 12.89 2.24
CA LEU A 21 -6.28 13.48 3.16
C LEU A 21 -6.91 12.47 4.12
N ARG A 22 -7.16 11.23 3.67
CA ARG A 22 -7.82 10.17 4.46
C ARG A 22 -7.24 8.80 4.09
N PRO A 23 -6.01 8.48 4.52
CA PRO A 23 -5.42 7.19 4.25
C PRO A 23 -6.18 6.07 4.97
N THR A 24 -6.47 5.00 4.25
CA THR A 24 -7.08 3.76 4.79
C THR A 24 -6.10 2.59 4.80
N LEU A 25 -4.90 2.82 4.25
CA LEU A 25 -3.76 1.91 4.21
C LEU A 25 -2.51 2.78 4.23
N ALA A 26 -1.50 2.33 4.98
CA ALA A 26 -0.14 2.82 4.87
C ALA A 26 0.76 1.63 4.57
N VAL A 27 1.76 1.84 3.72
CA VAL A 27 2.69 0.80 3.26
C VAL A 27 4.10 1.22 3.64
N ASP A 28 4.92 0.30 4.14
CA ASP A 28 6.32 0.59 4.42
C ASP A 28 7.05 1.11 3.17
N ILE A 29 7.81 2.20 3.33
CA ILE A 29 8.52 2.86 2.21
C ILE A 29 9.54 1.90 1.57
N LYS A 30 10.22 1.06 2.35
CA LYS A 30 11.19 0.09 1.81
C LYS A 30 10.50 -0.98 0.98
N LEU A 31 9.29 -1.38 1.37
CA LEU A 31 8.48 -2.30 0.57
C LEU A 31 8.06 -1.66 -0.75
N LEU A 32 7.65 -0.39 -0.74
CA LEU A 32 7.31 0.35 -1.97
C LEU A 32 8.52 0.50 -2.89
N GLU A 33 9.69 0.82 -2.33
CA GLU A 33 10.94 0.92 -3.09
C GLU A 33 11.33 -0.43 -3.70
N PHE A 34 11.21 -1.52 -2.95
CA PHE A 34 11.39 -2.86 -3.47
C PHE A 34 10.45 -3.14 -4.64
N THR A 35 9.15 -2.84 -4.51
CA THR A 35 8.17 -3.07 -5.58
C THR A 35 8.42 -2.18 -6.79
N ARG A 36 8.89 -0.94 -6.59
CA ARG A 36 9.31 -0.05 -7.68
C ARG A 36 10.46 -0.66 -8.46
N ILE A 37 11.51 -1.13 -7.78
CA ILE A 37 12.66 -1.80 -8.41
C ILE A 37 12.24 -3.12 -9.07
N LEU A 38 11.36 -3.89 -8.44
CA LEU A 38 10.81 -5.13 -9.00
C LEU A 38 10.17 -4.88 -10.37
N PHE A 39 9.37 -3.83 -10.49
CA PHE A 39 8.69 -3.47 -11.74
C PHE A 39 9.60 -2.83 -12.80
N LEU A 40 10.86 -2.53 -12.48
CA LEU A 40 11.88 -2.22 -13.49
C LEU A 40 12.46 -3.50 -14.13
N HIS A 41 12.41 -4.63 -13.42
CA HIS A 41 12.99 -5.91 -13.85
C HIS A 41 11.93 -6.92 -14.32
N LEU A 42 10.65 -6.68 -14.00
CA LEU A 42 9.51 -7.51 -14.36
C LEU A 42 8.38 -6.62 -14.89
N ALA A 43 7.54 -7.17 -15.77
CA ALA A 43 6.35 -6.47 -16.24
C ALA A 43 5.47 -6.05 -15.04
N PRO A 44 5.12 -4.75 -14.92
CA PRO A 44 4.38 -4.25 -13.77
C PRO A 44 2.99 -4.88 -13.71
N ASN A 45 2.80 -5.74 -12.71
CA ASN A 45 1.52 -6.41 -12.46
C ASN A 45 1.12 -6.23 -11.00
N VAL A 46 0.54 -5.06 -10.71
CA VAL A 46 0.03 -4.71 -9.37
C VAL A 46 -1.01 -5.72 -8.91
N THR A 47 -1.88 -6.22 -9.81
CA THR A 47 -2.90 -7.22 -9.46
C THR A 47 -2.27 -8.50 -8.91
N ALA A 48 -1.34 -9.11 -9.66
CA ALA A 48 -0.65 -10.32 -9.24
C ALA A 48 0.16 -10.09 -7.97
N TRP A 49 0.89 -8.97 -7.89
CA TRP A 49 1.63 -8.57 -6.70
C TRP A 49 0.73 -8.50 -5.45
N THR A 50 -0.39 -7.78 -5.53
CA THR A 50 -1.29 -7.64 -4.38
C THR A 50 -2.01 -8.93 -4.04
N ALA A 51 -2.36 -9.77 -5.02
CA ALA A 51 -2.93 -11.09 -4.77
C ALA A 51 -1.93 -12.01 -4.03
N THR A 52 -0.66 -12.01 -4.45
CA THR A 52 0.41 -12.72 -3.75
C THR A 52 0.59 -12.19 -2.33
N LEU A 53 0.56 -10.86 -2.15
CA LEU A 53 0.68 -10.23 -0.83
C LEU A 53 -0.49 -10.58 0.09
N GLU A 54 -1.73 -10.56 -0.42
CA GLU A 54 -2.91 -11.00 0.33
C GLU A 54 -2.78 -12.45 0.77
N PHE A 55 -2.42 -13.35 -0.14
CA PHE A 55 -2.22 -14.77 0.16
C PHE A 55 -1.13 -14.98 1.22
N PHE A 56 -0.01 -14.27 1.09
CA PHE A 56 1.11 -14.31 2.04
C PHE A 56 0.73 -13.80 3.45
N LEU A 57 -0.12 -12.78 3.52
CA LEU A 57 -0.61 -12.22 4.79
C LEU A 57 -1.70 -13.10 5.42
N GLU A 58 -2.60 -13.66 4.60
CA GLU A 58 -3.64 -14.59 5.01
C GLU A 58 -3.02 -15.85 5.65
N GLY A 59 -1.93 -16.38 5.08
CA GLY A 59 -1.16 -17.48 5.67
C GLY A 59 -0.51 -17.17 7.03
N ARG A 60 -0.45 -15.90 7.43
CA ARG A 60 0.02 -15.45 8.76
C ARG A 60 -1.11 -15.04 9.70
N GLY A 61 -2.35 -15.30 9.32
CA GLY A 61 -3.53 -14.93 10.12
C GLY A 61 -4.01 -13.49 9.91
N TYR A 62 -3.39 -12.72 9.02
CA TYR A 62 -3.87 -11.38 8.68
C TYR A 62 -4.97 -11.48 7.62
N LYS A 63 -6.22 -11.51 8.07
CA LYS A 63 -7.40 -11.50 7.19
C LYS A 63 -7.73 -10.09 6.74
N LEU A 64 -7.18 -9.69 5.59
CA LEU A 64 -7.58 -8.43 4.94
C LEU A 64 -9.01 -8.47 4.39
N ARG A 65 -9.58 -9.67 4.23
CA ARG A 65 -10.89 -9.96 3.61
C ARG A 65 -12.10 -9.66 4.51
N GLU A 66 -11.94 -9.70 5.84
CA GLU A 66 -13.06 -9.58 6.78
C GLU A 66 -13.41 -8.13 7.19
N LEU A 67 -12.48 -7.18 7.06
CA LEU A 67 -12.67 -5.84 7.62
C LEU A 67 -13.60 -4.95 6.78
N ILE A 68 -13.92 -5.33 5.54
CA ILE A 68 -14.80 -4.57 4.63
C ILE A 68 -15.46 -5.58 3.67
N GLN A 69 -16.77 -5.75 3.78
CA GLN A 69 -17.59 -6.83 3.19
C GLN A 69 -17.59 -7.02 1.64
N ASN A 70 -16.82 -6.28 0.83
CA ASN A 70 -16.92 -6.27 -0.65
C ASN A 70 -15.54 -6.21 -1.37
N PHE A 71 -14.62 -7.10 -1.02
CA PHE A 71 -13.16 -6.84 -1.01
C PHE A 71 -12.27 -7.53 -2.06
N GLN A 72 -12.70 -7.74 -3.30
CA GLN A 72 -11.76 -8.25 -4.32
C GLN A 72 -10.81 -7.17 -4.89
N ASP A 73 -11.06 -5.89 -4.62
CA ASP A 73 -10.37 -4.80 -5.33
C ASP A 73 -9.67 -3.74 -4.47
N THR A 74 -9.74 -3.86 -3.16
CA THR A 74 -9.43 -2.72 -2.30
C THR A 74 -7.95 -2.65 -1.94
N LEU A 75 -7.27 -3.79 -1.68
CA LEU A 75 -5.81 -3.75 -1.50
C LEU A 75 -5.12 -3.37 -2.80
N ARG A 76 -5.49 -4.01 -3.92
CA ARG A 76 -5.01 -3.66 -5.26
C ARG A 76 -5.08 -2.17 -5.53
N ARG A 77 -6.25 -1.56 -5.31
CA ARG A 77 -6.47 -0.13 -5.53
C ARG A 77 -5.69 0.75 -4.55
N ARG A 78 -5.71 0.44 -3.24
CA ARG A 78 -5.03 1.25 -2.22
C ARG A 78 -3.51 1.17 -2.35
N TYR A 79 -2.99 -0.03 -2.55
CA TYR A 79 -1.56 -0.26 -2.77
C TYR A 79 -1.12 0.37 -4.10
N GLY A 80 -1.88 0.17 -5.17
CA GLY A 80 -1.61 0.80 -6.47
C GLY A 80 -1.59 2.33 -6.37
N ASN A 81 -2.50 2.93 -5.60
CA ASN A 81 -2.47 4.36 -5.32
C ASN A 81 -1.22 4.76 -4.53
N ALA A 82 -0.88 4.05 -3.45
CA ALA A 82 0.32 4.34 -2.66
C ALA A 82 1.58 4.28 -3.53
N LEU A 83 1.73 3.23 -4.34
CA LEU A 83 2.85 3.06 -5.27
C LEU A 83 2.88 4.17 -6.33
N LYS A 84 1.72 4.53 -6.89
CA LYS A 84 1.62 5.62 -7.86
C LYS A 84 2.08 6.94 -7.25
N TRP A 85 1.57 7.31 -6.08
CA TRP A 85 1.96 8.53 -5.39
C TRP A 85 3.44 8.53 -5.00
N PHE A 86 3.96 7.40 -4.52
CA PHE A 86 5.38 7.23 -4.20
C PHE A 86 6.30 7.38 -5.42
N THR A 87 5.89 6.87 -6.58
CA THR A 87 6.71 6.92 -7.81
C THR A 87 6.67 8.29 -8.49
N HIS A 88 5.67 9.12 -8.20
CA HIS A 88 5.54 10.47 -8.75
C HIS A 88 6.11 11.58 -7.84
N LEU A 89 6.62 11.22 -6.65
CA LEU A 89 7.37 12.10 -5.76
C LEU A 89 8.87 12.01 -6.06
#